data_AF-A0A933T7U4-F1
#
_entry.id   AF-A0A933T7U4-F1
#
_cell.length_a   1.000
_cell.length_b   1.000
_cell.length_c   1.000
_cell.angle_alpha   90.00
_cell.angle_beta   90.00
_cell.angle_gamma   90.00
#
_symmetry.space_group_name_H-M   'P 1'
#
loop_
_entity.id
_entity.type
_entity.pdbx_description
1 polymer ?
#
loop_
_entity_poly.entity_id
_entity_poly.type
_entity_poly.pdbx_seq_one_letter_code
_entity_poly.pdbx_strand_id
1 'polypeptide(L)'
;MKNLKIILLITVLASAIAGYSMQVFLPEKKADERVYLKEIAPDIEFPEKKTNPPHYQSGEGITAFNTYDIAPSIRGYAGPIKILLALSPDGKIRGIKILEHKETKNYVHYMESPEYLQKFLGKSVNDPFEADKDVDAISRATVSVEAMAKTIKESSRIVAADVLKIPVKSEEAKKAHGTGWITYLLLFSPAIVFYFVTRKSKKFLRARDISLILSIPVIGLYLSSPFSILHVFNLVLLRPSSSMLWLIILASTIISIIIAGRLYCGWLCPFGALSELIGRLPFKKWLIPVETDDRWRDLKYILLGAAAFVVFISKRVEFGNYEAYVTLFSFHGNYLAWSLVVITLLANLKVERFWCRYLCPVAALTGMLSRKDAGYPSRNDCPMGNKPMPLISECIRCNRCYKGRE
;
A
#
# COMPACT_ATOMS: atom_id res chain seq x y z
N MET A 1 -7.77 24.63 -24.00
CA MET A 1 -7.32 23.26 -24.35
C MET A 1 -5.81 23.10 -24.41
N LYS A 2 -5.03 24.04 -24.99
CA LYS A 2 -3.55 23.98 -25.06
C LYS A 2 -2.88 23.77 -23.69
N ASN A 3 -3.27 24.55 -22.68
CA ASN A 3 -2.70 24.45 -21.33
C ASN A 3 -2.98 23.09 -20.67
N LEU A 4 -4.15 22.50 -20.91
CA LEU A 4 -4.52 21.20 -20.33
C LEU A 4 -3.76 20.04 -20.98
N LYS A 5 -3.51 20.11 -22.30
CA LYS A 5 -2.63 19.15 -23.01
C LYS A 5 -1.21 19.19 -22.45
N ILE A 6 -0.69 20.39 -22.18
CA ILE A 6 0.65 20.56 -21.59
C ILE A 6 0.70 19.98 -20.18
N ILE A 7 -0.27 20.31 -19.32
CA ILE A 7 -0.32 19.74 -17.96
C ILE A 7 -0.39 18.21 -18.01
N LEU A 8 -1.25 17.66 -18.86
CA LEU A 8 -1.39 16.21 -19.00
C LEU A 8 -0.08 15.56 -19.46
N LEU A 9 0.57 16.11 -20.50
CA LEU A 9 1.85 15.62 -20.99
C LEU A 9 2.93 15.65 -19.90
N ILE A 10 3.05 16.77 -19.18
CA ILE A 10 4.01 16.89 -18.08
C ILE A 10 3.72 15.85 -17.00
N THR A 11 2.45 15.65 -16.64
CA THR A 11 2.06 14.69 -15.58
C THR A 11 2.33 13.25 -16.01
N VAL A 12 2.11 12.92 -17.29
CA VAL A 12 2.43 11.61 -17.86
C VAL A 12 3.94 11.38 -17.87
N LEU A 13 4.72 12.34 -18.35
CA LEU A 13 6.17 12.25 -18.35
C LEU A 13 6.71 12.12 -16.92
N ALA A 14 6.23 12.94 -15.98
CA ALA A 14 6.61 12.85 -14.58
C ALA A 14 6.23 11.50 -13.96
N SER A 15 5.05 10.95 -14.30
CA SER A 15 4.60 9.63 -13.83
C SER A 15 5.46 8.50 -14.42
N ALA A 16 5.76 8.56 -15.71
CA ALA A 16 6.60 7.58 -16.39
C ALA A 16 8.04 7.61 -15.87
N ILE A 17 8.62 8.81 -15.69
CA ILE A 17 9.96 8.98 -15.13
C ILE A 17 9.97 8.58 -13.65
N ALA A 18 8.95 8.94 -12.85
CA ALA A 18 8.86 8.49 -11.46
C ALA A 18 8.82 6.96 -11.38
N GLY A 19 7.95 6.31 -12.17
CA GLY A 19 7.88 4.85 -12.27
C GLY A 19 9.18 4.21 -12.79
N TYR A 20 9.85 4.82 -13.76
CA TYR A 20 11.11 4.34 -14.33
C TYR A 20 12.29 4.53 -13.39
N SER A 21 12.34 5.66 -12.67
CA SER A 21 13.36 5.99 -11.67
C SER A 21 13.30 5.07 -10.44
N MET A 22 12.18 4.35 -10.25
CA MET A 22 12.10 3.18 -9.39
C MET A 22 12.66 1.94 -10.12
N GLN A 23 13.96 1.98 -10.42
CA GLN A 23 14.86 0.82 -10.63
C GLN A 23 14.46 -0.23 -11.69
N VAL A 24 14.00 0.20 -12.87
CA VAL A 24 13.95 -0.74 -14.00
C VAL A 24 15.36 -0.86 -14.62
N PHE A 25 15.87 -2.11 -14.67
CA PHE A 25 17.18 -2.54 -15.20
C PHE A 25 18.41 -2.51 -14.28
N LEU A 26 18.27 -2.93 -13.02
CA LEU A 26 19.37 -3.66 -12.39
C LEU A 26 18.85 -5.05 -11.99
N PRO A 27 19.44 -6.15 -12.48
CA PRO A 27 19.20 -7.44 -11.87
C PRO A 27 19.60 -7.31 -10.39
N GLU A 28 18.68 -7.60 -9.47
CA GLU A 28 19.06 -7.82 -8.07
C GLU A 28 20.13 -8.90 -8.08
N LYS A 29 21.37 -8.51 -7.76
CA LYS A 29 22.31 -9.47 -7.22
C LYS A 29 21.63 -10.02 -5.98
N LYS A 30 21.35 -11.33 -5.95
CA LYS A 30 21.08 -12.02 -4.68
C LYS A 30 22.17 -11.55 -3.72
N ALA A 31 21.76 -10.88 -2.64
CA ALA A 31 22.67 -10.48 -1.58
C ALA A 31 23.40 -11.75 -1.14
N ASP A 32 24.71 -11.82 -1.40
CA ASP A 32 25.51 -12.91 -0.89
C ASP A 32 25.58 -12.72 0.62
N GLU A 33 24.81 -13.54 1.34
CA GLU A 33 24.69 -13.49 2.80
C GLU A 33 26.06 -13.49 3.47
N ARG A 34 27.06 -14.16 2.86
CA ARG A 34 28.44 -14.25 3.38
C ARG A 34 29.10 -12.89 3.53
N VAL A 35 28.77 -11.94 2.66
CA VAL A 35 29.28 -10.56 2.73
C VAL A 35 28.78 -9.87 4.01
N TYR A 36 27.54 -10.16 4.42
CA TYR A 36 26.88 -9.51 5.54
C TYR A 36 27.06 -10.24 6.88
N LEU A 37 27.54 -11.50 6.87
CA LEU A 37 27.83 -12.24 8.11
C LEU A 37 28.84 -11.48 8.99
N LYS A 38 29.86 -10.87 8.38
CA LYS A 38 30.84 -10.02 9.08
C LYS A 38 30.25 -8.72 9.62
N GLU A 39 29.15 -8.22 9.07
CA GLU A 39 28.48 -7.02 9.60
C GLU A 39 27.71 -7.33 10.89
N ILE A 40 27.10 -8.51 10.97
CA ILE A 40 26.28 -8.91 12.13
C ILE A 40 27.07 -9.62 13.22
N ALA A 41 28.25 -10.18 12.90
CA ALA A 41 29.18 -10.76 13.85
C ALA A 41 30.63 -10.66 13.29
N PRO A 42 31.31 -9.52 13.50
CA PRO A 42 32.63 -9.23 12.91
C PRO A 42 33.73 -10.21 13.31
N ASP A 43 33.67 -10.67 14.56
CA ASP A 43 34.72 -11.50 15.17
C ASP A 43 34.51 -13.00 14.96
N ILE A 44 33.48 -13.39 14.19
CA ILE A 44 33.03 -14.78 14.10
C ILE A 44 33.14 -15.30 12.68
N GLU A 45 33.83 -16.42 12.52
CA GLU A 45 33.83 -17.16 11.27
C GLU A 45 32.65 -18.14 11.20
N PHE A 46 31.93 -18.07 10.10
CA PHE A 46 30.84 -18.99 9.79
C PHE A 46 31.27 -19.97 8.70
N PRO A 47 31.18 -21.29 8.95
CA PRO A 47 31.40 -22.31 7.93
C PRO A 47 30.22 -22.36 6.95
N GLU A 48 30.10 -23.44 6.17
CA GLU A 48 29.00 -23.57 5.20
C GLU A 48 27.60 -23.62 5.84
N LYS A 49 26.63 -23.15 5.06
CA LYS A 49 25.22 -23.13 5.45
C LYS A 49 24.67 -24.55 5.52
N LYS A 50 24.21 -24.95 6.71
CA LYS A 50 23.44 -26.17 6.94
C LYS A 50 22.02 -26.00 6.42
N THR A 51 21.30 -27.09 6.15
CA THR A 51 20.02 -27.07 5.41
C THR A 51 18.77 -27.36 6.23
N ASN A 52 18.87 -27.87 7.46
CA ASN A 52 17.70 -28.28 8.25
C ASN A 52 17.75 -27.82 9.73
N PRO A 53 17.12 -26.69 10.08
CA PRO A 53 16.66 -25.64 9.16
C PRO A 53 17.86 -24.89 8.52
N PRO A 54 17.67 -24.05 7.49
CA PRO A 54 18.80 -23.35 6.85
C PRO A 54 19.52 -22.35 7.77
N HIS A 55 20.76 -22.64 8.18
CA HIS A 55 21.53 -21.78 9.11
C HIS A 55 23.05 -21.94 8.97
N TYR A 56 23.79 -20.94 9.43
CA TYR A 56 25.24 -20.96 9.66
C TYR A 56 25.49 -21.17 11.16
N GLN A 57 26.47 -21.98 11.52
CA GLN A 57 26.82 -22.24 12.91
C GLN A 57 28.32 -22.10 13.12
N SER A 58 28.73 -21.15 13.95
CA SER A 58 30.13 -20.91 14.30
C SER A 58 30.64 -21.91 15.34
N GLY A 59 31.97 -22.00 15.48
CA GLY A 59 32.62 -22.79 16.53
C GLY A 59 32.31 -22.30 17.95
N GLU A 60 31.94 -21.02 18.11
CA GLU A 60 31.57 -20.40 19.39
C GLU A 60 30.07 -20.59 19.73
N GLY A 61 29.34 -21.39 18.93
CA GLY A 61 27.92 -21.68 19.16
C GLY A 61 26.96 -20.58 18.70
N ILE A 62 27.47 -19.48 18.11
CA ILE A 62 26.63 -18.45 17.47
C ILE A 62 26.03 -19.01 16.19
N THR A 63 24.72 -18.83 16.04
CA THR A 63 23.94 -19.33 14.89
C THR A 63 23.38 -18.17 14.09
N ALA A 64 23.74 -18.05 12.82
CA ALA A 64 23.20 -17.03 11.91
C ALA A 64 22.27 -17.64 10.87
N PHE A 65 21.23 -16.93 10.44
CA PHE A 65 20.28 -17.44 9.45
C PHE A 65 19.51 -16.31 8.79
N ASN A 66 18.99 -16.61 7.60
CA ASN A 66 18.08 -15.73 6.88
C ASN A 66 16.64 -16.06 7.29
N THR A 67 15.94 -15.08 7.84
CA THR A 67 14.58 -15.26 8.35
C THR A 67 13.60 -15.75 7.28
N TYR A 68 13.83 -15.42 6.00
CA TYR A 68 12.98 -15.86 4.90
C TYR A 68 13.14 -17.35 4.58
N ASP A 69 14.32 -17.93 4.81
CA ASP A 69 14.55 -19.36 4.61
C ASP A 69 13.90 -20.20 5.71
N ILE A 70 13.67 -19.60 6.88
CA ILE A 70 13.02 -20.24 8.03
C ILE A 70 11.50 -20.04 7.99
N ALA A 71 11.04 -18.80 7.75
CA ALA A 71 9.64 -18.41 7.83
C ALA A 71 9.18 -17.64 6.56
N PRO A 72 9.13 -18.29 5.38
CA PRO A 72 8.84 -17.64 4.10
C PRO A 72 7.40 -17.12 3.96
N SER A 73 6.50 -17.57 4.85
CA SER A 73 5.06 -17.26 4.82
C SER A 73 4.73 -15.84 5.33
N ILE A 74 5.63 -15.21 6.08
CA ILE A 74 5.39 -13.89 6.68
C ILE A 74 5.76 -12.80 5.67
N ARG A 75 4.84 -11.86 5.43
CA ARG A 75 4.98 -10.81 4.41
C ARG A 75 4.47 -9.48 4.92
N GLY A 76 5.19 -8.40 4.60
CA GLY A 76 4.83 -7.00 4.85
C GLY A 76 3.76 -6.47 3.90
N TYR A 77 3.74 -5.16 3.66
CA TYR A 77 2.75 -4.50 2.81
C TYR A 77 2.97 -4.82 1.32
N ALA A 78 4.22 -4.91 0.88
CA ALA A 78 4.57 -5.09 -0.53
C ALA A 78 5.45 -6.33 -0.80
N GLY A 79 5.97 -7.00 0.22
CA GLY A 79 6.63 -8.30 0.05
C GLY A 79 7.23 -8.88 1.34
N PRO A 80 8.03 -9.96 1.25
CA PRO A 80 8.78 -10.45 2.38
C PRO A 80 9.89 -9.46 2.75
N ILE A 81 10.23 -9.43 4.04
CA ILE A 81 11.36 -8.67 4.56
C ILE A 81 12.41 -9.71 4.96
N LYS A 82 13.46 -9.85 4.14
CA LYS A 82 14.54 -10.82 4.35
C LYS A 82 15.55 -10.22 5.30
N ILE A 83 15.76 -10.87 6.44
CA ILE A 83 16.60 -10.36 7.51
C ILE A 83 17.64 -11.43 7.81
N LEU A 84 18.91 -11.03 7.90
CA LEU A 84 19.97 -11.88 8.44
C LEU A 84 20.03 -11.64 9.95
N LEU A 85 19.83 -12.69 10.73
CA LEU A 85 19.94 -12.65 12.19
C LEU A 85 21.12 -13.51 12.65
N ALA A 86 21.75 -13.11 13.76
CA ALA A 86 22.67 -13.94 14.52
C ALA A 86 22.15 -14.09 15.95
N LEU A 87 22.06 -15.34 16.42
CA LEU A 87 21.68 -15.70 17.78
C LEU A 87 22.89 -16.21 18.56
N SER A 88 23.00 -15.77 19.81
CA SER A 88 23.91 -16.36 20.79
C SER A 88 23.44 -17.75 21.27
N PRO A 89 24.32 -18.55 21.89
CA PRO A 89 23.97 -19.86 22.43
C PRO A 89 22.84 -19.85 23.48
N ASP A 90 22.63 -18.72 24.16
CA ASP A 90 21.53 -18.51 25.12
C ASP A 90 20.24 -17.96 24.47
N GLY A 91 20.20 -17.86 23.13
CA GLY A 91 19.00 -17.46 22.39
C GLY A 91 18.72 -15.96 22.45
N LYS A 92 19.75 -15.11 22.46
CA LYS A 92 19.62 -13.66 22.32
C LYS A 92 20.07 -13.20 20.94
N ILE A 93 19.46 -12.14 20.42
CA ILE A 93 19.85 -11.54 19.15
C ILE A 93 21.19 -10.80 19.33
N ARG A 94 22.23 -11.29 18.68
CA ARG A 94 23.58 -10.69 18.66
C ARG A 94 23.79 -9.77 17.47
N GLY A 95 23.09 -10.01 16.37
CA GLY A 95 23.24 -9.24 15.15
C GLY A 95 22.00 -9.32 14.27
N ILE A 96 21.75 -8.24 13.53
CA ILE A 96 20.58 -8.09 12.66
C ILE A 96 20.92 -7.21 11.46
N LYS A 97 20.51 -7.63 10.26
CA LYS A 97 20.64 -6.85 9.04
C LYS A 97 19.46 -7.12 8.11
N ILE A 98 18.82 -6.09 7.59
CA ILE A 98 17.86 -6.24 6.49
C ILE A 98 18.65 -6.46 5.20
N LEU A 99 18.45 -7.60 4.55
CA LEU A 99 19.10 -7.96 3.29
C LEU A 99 18.32 -7.42 2.09
N GLU A 100 17.00 -7.59 2.10
CA GLU A 100 16.13 -7.27 0.97
C GLU A 100 14.68 -7.12 1.44
N HIS A 101 13.96 -6.14 0.91
CA HIS A 101 12.51 -6.08 1.01
C HIS A 101 11.88 -5.33 -0.17
N LYS A 102 10.58 -5.49 -0.33
CA LYS A 102 9.79 -4.79 -1.37
C LYS A 102 8.90 -3.70 -0.82
N GLU A 103 9.01 -3.44 0.48
CA GLU A 103 8.27 -2.37 1.14
C GLU A 103 8.55 -1.03 0.46
N THR A 104 7.55 -0.18 0.43
CA THR A 104 7.69 1.15 -0.14
C THR A 104 8.71 1.93 0.69
N LYS A 105 9.93 2.16 0.16
CA LYS A 105 11.07 2.80 0.85
C LYS A 105 10.69 4.03 1.68
N ASN A 106 9.78 4.83 1.14
CA ASN A 106 9.23 6.03 1.77
C ASN A 106 8.63 5.78 3.17
N TYR A 107 8.04 4.63 3.42
CA TYR A 107 7.48 4.28 4.73
C TYR A 107 8.49 3.60 5.66
N VAL A 108 9.53 2.94 5.13
CA VAL A 108 10.39 2.03 5.90
C VAL A 108 11.85 2.44 6.00
N HIS A 109 12.25 3.60 5.48
CA HIS A 109 13.65 4.06 5.57
C HIS A 109 14.23 4.04 6.99
N TYR A 110 13.43 4.37 8.02
CA TYR A 110 13.84 4.29 9.42
C TYR A 110 13.98 2.84 9.91
N MET A 111 13.21 1.89 9.35
CA MET A 111 13.33 0.46 9.65
C MET A 111 14.69 -0.11 9.21
N GLU A 112 15.30 0.47 8.18
CA GLU A 112 16.63 0.11 7.66
C GLU A 112 17.77 0.78 8.44
N SER A 113 17.48 1.72 9.34
CA SER A 113 18.50 2.51 10.02
C SER A 113 19.26 1.68 11.07
N PRO A 114 20.58 1.89 11.23
CA PRO A 114 21.35 1.21 12.28
C PRO A 114 20.76 1.42 13.67
N GLU A 115 20.29 2.63 13.97
CA GLU A 115 19.72 3.01 15.27
C GLU A 115 18.44 2.22 15.58
N TYR A 116 17.63 1.94 14.57
CA TYR A 116 16.41 1.16 14.73
C TYR A 116 16.72 -0.33 14.90
N LEU A 117 17.60 -0.88 14.05
CA LEU A 117 17.97 -2.30 14.10
C LEU A 117 18.72 -2.67 15.39
N GLN A 118 19.56 -1.77 15.92
CA GLN A 118 20.28 -2.00 17.17
C GLN A 118 19.36 -2.24 18.38
N LYS A 119 18.11 -1.76 18.36
CA LYS A 119 17.13 -2.00 19.43
C LYS A 119 16.71 -3.47 19.57
N PHE A 120 16.97 -4.29 18.55
CA PHE A 120 16.74 -5.72 18.61
C PHE A 120 17.87 -6.48 19.30
N LEU A 121 19.07 -5.88 19.43
CA LEU A 121 20.22 -6.54 20.02
C LEU A 121 19.98 -6.81 21.51
N GLY A 122 20.39 -7.98 21.97
CA GLY A 122 20.22 -8.46 23.35
C GLY A 122 18.82 -9.00 23.68
N LYS A 123 17.80 -8.75 22.85
CA LYS A 123 16.47 -9.33 23.03
C LYS A 123 16.52 -10.86 22.94
N SER A 124 15.76 -11.53 23.80
CA SER A 124 15.64 -12.99 23.82
C SER A 124 14.62 -13.46 22.78
N VAL A 125 14.81 -14.66 22.22
CA VAL A 125 13.77 -15.33 21.40
C VAL A 125 12.43 -15.53 22.12
N ASN A 126 12.45 -15.48 23.46
CA ASN A 126 11.26 -15.58 24.30
C ASN A 126 10.57 -14.23 24.56
N ASP A 127 11.15 -13.12 24.09
CA ASP A 127 10.50 -11.82 24.15
C ASP A 127 9.26 -11.77 23.22
N PRO A 128 8.32 -10.84 23.47
CA PRO A 128 7.04 -10.82 22.75
C PRO A 128 7.11 -10.34 21.29
N PHE A 129 8.04 -9.45 20.93
CA PHE A 129 8.17 -8.82 19.60
C PHE A 129 6.88 -8.17 19.08
N GLU A 130 6.19 -7.45 19.96
CA GLU A 130 4.99 -6.66 19.68
C GLU A 130 5.37 -5.20 19.33
N ALA A 131 4.87 -4.75 18.18
CA ALA A 131 4.97 -3.35 17.79
C ALA A 131 4.26 -2.44 18.80
N ASP A 132 4.84 -1.28 19.09
CA ASP A 132 4.34 -0.29 20.07
C ASP A 132 4.42 -0.72 21.54
N LYS A 133 5.06 -1.86 21.83
CA LYS A 133 5.38 -2.29 23.20
C LYS A 133 6.86 -2.56 23.39
N ASP A 134 7.41 -3.46 22.59
CA ASP A 134 8.80 -3.88 22.70
C ASP A 134 9.58 -3.74 21.39
N VAL A 135 8.88 -3.50 20.28
CA VAL A 135 9.46 -3.00 19.03
C VAL A 135 8.86 -1.63 18.75
N ASP A 136 9.71 -0.63 18.52
CA ASP A 136 9.27 0.72 18.19
C ASP A 136 8.36 0.72 16.97
N ALA A 137 7.14 1.22 17.14
CA ALA A 137 6.22 1.42 16.02
C ALA A 137 6.77 2.52 15.11
N ILE A 138 6.76 2.27 13.80
CA ILE A 138 7.03 3.29 12.80
C ILE A 138 5.68 3.82 12.32
N SER A 139 5.45 5.11 12.59
CA SER A 139 4.28 5.82 12.11
C SER A 139 4.10 5.55 10.61
N ARG A 140 2.91 5.13 10.21
CA ARG A 140 2.52 4.89 8.81
C ARG A 140 3.14 3.66 8.15
N ALA A 141 3.93 2.87 8.87
CA ALA A 141 4.52 1.61 8.39
C ALA A 141 4.15 0.41 9.27
N THR A 142 3.02 0.50 9.99
CA THR A 142 2.57 -0.51 10.95
C THR A 142 2.56 -1.92 10.37
N VAL A 143 2.03 -2.11 9.15
CA VAL A 143 1.99 -3.41 8.49
C VAL A 143 3.38 -3.99 8.26
N SER A 144 4.34 -3.16 7.84
CA SER A 144 5.71 -3.55 7.55
C SER A 144 6.48 -3.88 8.84
N VAL A 145 6.32 -3.04 9.87
CA VAL A 145 6.96 -3.23 11.19
C VAL A 145 6.41 -4.46 11.90
N GLU A 146 5.09 -4.67 11.91
CA GLU A 146 4.47 -5.86 12.46
C GLU A 146 4.96 -7.12 11.75
N ALA A 147 5.08 -7.07 10.41
CA ALA A 147 5.60 -8.19 9.64
C ALA A 147 7.07 -8.48 9.96
N MET A 148 7.92 -7.45 10.06
CA MET A 148 9.32 -7.61 10.45
C MET A 148 9.45 -8.18 11.87
N ALA A 149 8.73 -7.63 12.85
CA ALA A 149 8.76 -8.11 14.23
C ALA A 149 8.29 -9.57 14.32
N LYS A 150 7.21 -9.91 13.61
CA LYS A 150 6.72 -11.28 13.50
C LYS A 150 7.72 -12.21 12.84
N THR A 151 8.36 -11.78 11.74
CA THR A 151 9.40 -12.54 11.04
C THR A 151 10.58 -12.82 11.97
N ILE A 152 11.07 -11.83 12.71
CA ILE A 152 12.15 -12.00 13.69
C ILE A 152 11.72 -12.99 14.78
N LYS A 153 10.53 -12.81 15.36
CA LYS A 153 9.98 -13.69 16.41
C LYS A 153 9.88 -15.14 15.95
N GLU A 154 9.17 -15.40 14.87
CA GLU A 154 8.84 -16.76 14.43
C GLU A 154 10.08 -17.53 13.96
N SER A 155 10.94 -16.88 13.16
CA SER A 155 12.17 -17.50 12.67
C SER A 155 13.20 -17.76 13.78
N SER A 156 13.39 -16.81 14.71
CA SER A 156 14.35 -16.99 15.81
C SER A 156 13.91 -18.07 16.79
N ARG A 157 12.60 -18.21 17.04
CA ARG A 157 12.03 -19.28 17.86
C ARG A 157 12.21 -20.67 17.23
N ILE A 158 11.98 -20.79 15.92
CA ILE A 158 12.22 -22.06 15.19
C ILE A 158 13.69 -22.46 15.31
N VAL A 159 14.61 -21.53 15.02
CA VAL A 159 16.06 -21.82 15.11
C VAL A 159 16.50 -22.12 16.54
N ALA A 160 15.98 -21.40 17.55
CA ALA A 160 16.30 -21.67 18.94
C ALA A 160 15.84 -23.06 19.40
N ALA A 161 14.64 -23.50 18.98
CA ALA A 161 14.13 -24.83 19.29
C ALA A 161 14.88 -25.94 18.54
N ASP A 162 15.05 -25.79 17.22
CA ASP A 162 15.54 -26.86 16.37
C ASP A 162 17.06 -26.99 16.39
N VAL A 163 17.78 -25.87 16.44
CA VAL A 163 19.25 -25.82 16.37
C VAL A 163 19.86 -25.70 17.76
N LEU A 164 19.41 -24.73 18.56
CA LEU A 164 20.02 -24.45 19.87
C LEU A 164 19.46 -25.32 21.00
N LYS A 165 18.35 -26.04 20.77
CA LYS A 165 17.66 -26.87 21.77
C LYS A 165 17.24 -26.10 23.03
N ILE A 166 16.97 -24.80 22.88
CA ILE A 166 16.52 -23.93 23.96
C ILE A 166 15.00 -24.09 24.12
N PRO A 167 14.47 -24.21 25.35
CA PRO A 167 13.03 -24.20 25.56
C PRO A 167 12.45 -22.84 25.14
N VAL A 168 11.56 -22.89 24.16
CA VAL A 168 10.89 -21.70 23.64
C VAL A 168 9.45 -21.69 24.14
N LYS A 169 8.97 -20.53 24.59
CA LYS A 169 7.54 -20.37 24.94
C LYS A 169 6.70 -20.62 23.69
N SER A 170 6.02 -21.77 23.66
CA SER A 170 4.98 -22.05 22.68
C SER A 170 3.75 -21.20 23.02
N GLU A 171 3.80 -19.92 22.67
CA GLU A 171 2.56 -19.20 22.46
C GLU A 171 1.93 -19.79 21.20
N GLU A 172 0.74 -20.37 21.32
CA GLU A 172 -0.19 -20.39 20.19
C GLU A 172 -0.11 -19.01 19.57
N ALA A 173 0.23 -18.93 18.28
CA ALA A 173 0.35 -17.68 17.58
C ALA A 173 -1.00 -16.95 17.64
N LYS A 174 -1.27 -16.22 18.73
CA LYS A 174 -2.23 -15.14 18.76
C LYS A 174 -1.72 -14.23 17.68
N LYS A 175 -2.35 -14.32 16.50
CA LYS A 175 -2.11 -13.38 15.42
C LYS A 175 -2.40 -12.02 16.04
N ALA A 176 -1.35 -11.30 16.43
CA ALA A 176 -1.44 -9.94 16.90
C ALA A 176 -1.95 -9.15 15.69
N HIS A 177 -3.27 -9.03 15.61
CA HIS A 177 -3.92 -8.27 14.57
C HIS A 177 -3.92 -6.83 15.07
N GLY A 178 -3.00 -6.01 14.57
CA GLY A 178 -3.01 -4.58 14.84
C GLY A 178 -4.42 -4.01 14.68
N THR A 179 -4.86 -3.11 15.55
CA THR A 179 -6.25 -2.63 15.61
C THR A 179 -6.68 -1.81 14.39
N GLY A 180 -5.75 -1.50 13.46
CA GLY A 180 -6.01 -0.69 12.28
C GLY A 180 -7.15 -1.22 11.39
N TRP A 181 -7.39 -2.54 11.35
CA TRP A 181 -8.53 -3.09 10.62
C TRP A 181 -9.88 -2.73 11.26
N ILE A 182 -9.94 -2.62 12.59
CA ILE A 182 -11.13 -2.17 13.32
C ILE A 182 -11.39 -0.72 12.94
N THR A 183 -10.36 0.13 13.00
CA THR A 183 -10.45 1.54 12.62
C THR A 183 -10.92 1.71 11.18
N TYR A 184 -10.42 0.88 10.26
CA TYR A 184 -10.89 0.88 8.87
C TYR A 184 -12.38 0.50 8.76
N LEU A 185 -12.82 -0.57 9.44
CA LEU A 185 -14.21 -1.02 9.42
C LEU A 185 -15.17 -0.01 10.06
N LEU A 186 -14.73 0.71 11.10
CA LEU A 186 -15.48 1.80 11.72
C LEU A 186 -15.74 2.96 10.76
N LEU A 187 -14.90 3.13 9.73
CA LEU A 187 -15.15 4.12 8.67
C LEU A 187 -15.89 3.53 7.47
N PHE A 188 -15.56 2.30 7.07
CA PHE A 188 -16.16 1.62 5.92
C PHE A 188 -17.64 1.29 6.14
N SER A 189 -17.99 0.73 7.31
CA SER A 189 -19.35 0.26 7.62
C SER A 189 -20.38 1.41 7.64
N PRO A 190 -20.12 2.58 8.25
CA PRO A 190 -21.02 3.72 8.10
C PRO A 190 -21.08 4.23 6.66
N ALA A 191 -19.98 4.26 5.91
CA ALA A 191 -19.97 4.74 4.54
C ALA A 191 -20.87 3.90 3.62
N ILE A 192 -20.84 2.57 3.74
CA ILE A 192 -21.73 1.69 2.97
C ILE A 192 -23.20 1.84 3.40
N VAL A 193 -23.48 1.96 4.71
CA VAL A 193 -24.85 2.19 5.21
C VAL A 193 -25.38 3.52 4.68
N PHE A 194 -24.64 4.60 4.83
CA PHE A 194 -25.03 5.93 4.34
C PHE A 194 -25.10 5.98 2.81
N TYR A 195 -24.31 5.20 2.09
CA TYR A 195 -24.50 5.03 0.65
C TYR A 195 -25.91 4.52 0.32
N PHE A 196 -26.42 3.49 0.98
CA PHE A 196 -27.78 3.01 0.74
C PHE A 196 -28.85 3.98 1.24
N VAL A 197 -28.64 4.64 2.39
CA VAL A 197 -29.58 5.64 2.94
C VAL A 197 -29.70 6.85 2.00
N THR A 198 -28.58 7.36 1.48
CA THR A 198 -28.56 8.54 0.60
C THR A 198 -29.16 8.28 -0.78
N ARG A 199 -29.33 7.02 -1.17
CA ARG A 199 -30.17 6.65 -2.32
C ARG A 199 -31.65 6.87 -2.01
N LYS A 200 -32.12 6.63 -0.79
CA LYS A 200 -33.54 6.86 -0.46
C LYS A 200 -33.83 8.33 -0.19
N SER A 201 -32.93 9.02 0.52
CA SER A 201 -33.14 10.41 0.92
C SER A 201 -31.87 11.26 0.78
N LYS A 202 -31.97 12.38 0.05
CA LYS A 202 -30.87 13.35 -0.10
C LYS A 202 -30.52 14.08 1.20
N LYS A 203 -31.38 14.05 2.23
CA LYS A 203 -31.18 14.74 3.51
C LYS A 203 -29.85 14.36 4.17
N PHE A 204 -29.41 13.12 3.97
CA PHE A 204 -28.18 12.57 4.58
C PHE A 204 -26.94 12.70 3.69
N LEU A 205 -26.99 13.40 2.56
CA LEU A 205 -25.83 13.53 1.66
C LEU A 205 -24.60 14.16 2.34
N ARG A 206 -24.78 14.94 3.41
CA ARG A 206 -23.66 15.45 4.22
C ARG A 206 -22.80 14.34 4.83
N ALA A 207 -23.37 13.17 5.14
CA ALA A 207 -22.63 12.02 5.68
C ALA A 207 -21.51 11.55 4.73
N ARG A 208 -21.73 11.69 3.42
CA ARG A 208 -20.74 11.36 2.40
C ARG A 208 -19.53 12.29 2.44
N ASP A 209 -19.78 13.59 2.59
CA ASP A 209 -18.71 14.57 2.69
C ASP A 209 -17.93 14.42 4.01
N ILE A 210 -18.62 14.09 5.11
CA ILE A 210 -17.99 13.74 6.40
C ILE A 210 -17.10 12.51 6.22
N SER A 211 -17.59 11.45 5.59
CA SER A 211 -16.84 10.22 5.33
C SER A 211 -15.57 10.48 4.51
N LEU A 212 -15.65 11.33 3.47
CA LEU A 212 -14.49 11.74 2.69
C LEU A 212 -13.49 12.54 3.52
N ILE A 213 -13.95 13.52 4.29
CA ILE A 213 -13.07 14.35 5.14
C ILE A 213 -12.36 13.47 6.16
N LEU A 214 -13.08 12.55 6.83
CA LEU A 214 -12.50 11.62 7.81
C LEU A 214 -11.54 10.62 7.16
N SER A 215 -11.72 10.26 5.90
CA SER A 215 -10.80 9.33 5.22
C SER A 215 -9.38 9.87 5.12
N ILE A 216 -9.19 11.20 5.03
CA ILE A 216 -7.87 11.83 4.93
C ILE A 216 -7.02 11.57 6.19
N PRO A 217 -7.44 11.97 7.41
CA PRO A 217 -6.68 11.69 8.61
C PRO A 217 -6.68 10.20 8.98
N VAL A 218 -7.77 9.46 8.75
CA VAL A 218 -7.87 8.06 9.20
C VAL A 218 -7.17 7.10 8.24
N ILE A 219 -7.62 7.02 6.98
CA ILE A 219 -7.02 6.08 6.00
C ILE A 219 -5.72 6.65 5.44
N GLY A 220 -5.70 7.96 5.15
CA GLY A 220 -4.55 8.62 4.55
C GLY A 220 -3.38 8.80 5.51
N LEU A 221 -3.59 9.38 6.70
CA LEU A 221 -2.49 9.74 7.61
C LEU A 221 -2.23 8.70 8.71
N TYR A 222 -3.28 8.18 9.37
CA TYR A 222 -3.14 7.24 10.49
C TYR A 222 -2.81 5.83 10.00
N LEU A 223 -3.68 5.24 9.17
CA LEU A 223 -3.44 3.90 8.61
C LEU A 223 -2.38 3.91 7.52
N SER A 224 -2.29 5.01 6.75
CA SER A 224 -1.40 5.17 5.59
C SER A 224 -1.41 4.01 4.60
N SER A 225 -2.54 3.31 4.55
CA SER A 225 -2.75 2.11 3.75
C SER A 225 -4.09 2.24 3.02
N PRO A 226 -4.22 3.18 2.08
CA PRO A 226 -5.36 3.18 1.19
C PRO A 226 -5.29 1.99 0.22
N PHE A 227 -6.42 1.68 -0.40
CA PHE A 227 -6.47 0.65 -1.45
C PHE A 227 -5.58 1.04 -2.63
N SER A 228 -4.59 0.20 -2.91
CA SER A 228 -3.53 0.37 -3.91
C SER A 228 -3.69 -0.63 -5.04
N ILE A 229 -3.18 -0.30 -6.24
CA ILE A 229 -2.98 -1.30 -7.30
C ILE A 229 -2.06 -2.45 -6.85
N LEU A 230 -1.14 -2.19 -5.92
CA LEU A 230 -0.22 -3.20 -5.37
C LEU A 230 -0.94 -4.31 -4.62
N HIS A 231 -2.11 -4.04 -4.01
CA HIS A 231 -2.91 -5.11 -3.38
C HIS A 231 -3.33 -6.14 -4.44
N VAL A 232 -3.72 -5.64 -5.61
CA VAL A 232 -4.23 -6.46 -6.72
C VAL A 232 -3.09 -7.19 -7.40
N PHE A 233 -1.98 -6.52 -7.70
CA PHE A 233 -0.82 -7.19 -8.30
C PHE A 233 -0.24 -8.28 -7.38
N ASN A 234 -0.16 -8.04 -6.07
CA ASN A 234 0.26 -9.07 -5.13
C ASN A 234 -0.73 -10.25 -5.06
N LEU A 235 -2.05 -9.99 -5.10
CA LEU A 235 -3.06 -11.05 -5.15
C LEU A 235 -2.91 -11.91 -6.42
N VAL A 236 -2.80 -11.27 -7.60
CA VAL A 236 -2.71 -11.99 -8.89
C VAL A 236 -1.41 -12.80 -8.99
N LEU A 237 -0.32 -12.30 -8.41
CA LEU A 237 0.94 -13.05 -8.31
C LEU A 237 0.95 -14.09 -7.17
N LEU A 238 -0.19 -14.37 -6.54
CA LEU A 238 -0.36 -15.32 -5.43
C LEU A 238 0.57 -15.04 -4.23
N ARG A 239 0.76 -13.74 -3.94
CA ARG A 239 1.63 -13.23 -2.86
C ARG A 239 0.86 -12.32 -1.89
N PRO A 240 -0.31 -12.73 -1.35
CA PRO A 240 -1.07 -11.89 -0.43
C PRO A 240 -0.26 -11.59 0.85
N SER A 241 -0.45 -10.41 1.42
CA SER A 241 0.11 -10.08 2.73
C SER A 241 -0.57 -10.89 3.83
N SER A 242 0.16 -11.19 4.91
CA SER A 242 -0.41 -11.80 6.11
C SER A 242 -1.18 -10.80 7.00
N SER A 243 -1.15 -9.51 6.66
CA SER A 243 -1.82 -8.45 7.41
C SER A 243 -3.33 -8.49 7.28
N MET A 244 -4.02 -8.47 8.42
CA MET A 244 -5.48 -8.44 8.49
C MET A 244 -6.05 -7.15 7.88
N LEU A 245 -5.40 -6.00 8.10
CA LEU A 245 -5.80 -4.74 7.50
C LEU A 245 -5.75 -4.80 5.97
N TRP A 246 -4.66 -5.33 5.41
CA TRP A 246 -4.50 -5.51 3.96
C TRP A 246 -5.62 -6.37 3.36
N LEU A 247 -5.94 -7.50 4.02
CA LEU A 247 -7.00 -8.41 3.59
C LEU A 247 -8.38 -7.75 3.65
N ILE A 248 -8.68 -7.03 4.73
CA ILE A 248 -9.97 -6.36 4.90
C ILE A 248 -10.14 -5.22 3.89
N ILE A 249 -9.11 -4.41 3.63
CA ILE A 249 -9.17 -3.35 2.60
C ILE A 249 -9.47 -3.96 1.23
N LEU A 250 -8.76 -5.03 0.85
CA LEU A 250 -8.95 -5.71 -0.43
C LEU A 250 -10.36 -6.32 -0.54
N ALA A 251 -10.76 -7.12 0.44
CA ALA A 251 -12.05 -7.81 0.44
C ALA A 251 -13.22 -6.83 0.44
N SER A 252 -13.20 -5.83 1.33
CA SER A 252 -14.25 -4.81 1.41
C SER A 252 -14.34 -3.98 0.13
N THR A 253 -13.21 -3.67 -0.52
CA THR A 253 -13.21 -2.95 -1.80
C THR A 253 -13.81 -3.81 -2.92
N ILE A 254 -13.43 -5.09 -3.04
CA ILE A 254 -14.02 -6.03 -4.01
C ILE A 254 -15.53 -6.15 -3.80
N ILE A 255 -15.96 -6.36 -2.55
CA ILE A 255 -17.38 -6.42 -2.18
C ILE A 255 -18.08 -5.12 -2.59
N SER A 256 -17.48 -3.96 -2.31
CA SER A 256 -18.04 -2.65 -2.69
C SER A 256 -18.24 -2.51 -4.20
N ILE A 257 -17.31 -3.02 -5.00
CA ILE A 257 -17.37 -2.98 -6.48
C ILE A 257 -18.58 -3.76 -6.99
N ILE A 258 -18.83 -4.94 -6.43
CA ILE A 258 -19.93 -5.82 -6.83
C ILE A 258 -21.28 -5.22 -6.42
N ILE A 259 -21.42 -4.77 -5.17
CA ILE A 259 -22.72 -4.35 -4.62
C ILE A 259 -23.07 -2.89 -4.94
N ALA A 260 -22.06 -2.02 -4.96
CA ALA A 260 -22.22 -0.57 -4.98
C ALA A 260 -21.35 0.14 -6.03
N GLY A 261 -20.59 -0.59 -6.86
CA GLY A 261 -19.66 -0.03 -7.83
C GLY A 261 -18.44 0.62 -7.17
N ARG A 262 -17.95 1.74 -7.72
CA ARG A 262 -16.72 2.42 -7.22
C ARG A 262 -16.94 3.23 -5.93
N LEU A 263 -17.65 2.66 -4.95
CA LEU A 263 -17.98 3.28 -3.67
C LEU A 263 -16.72 3.74 -2.92
N TYR A 264 -15.69 2.90 -2.86
CA TYR A 264 -14.43 3.26 -2.20
C TYR A 264 -13.87 4.59 -2.73
N CYS A 265 -13.83 4.76 -4.06
CA CYS A 265 -13.36 5.99 -4.70
C CYS A 265 -14.23 7.23 -4.38
N GLY A 266 -15.52 7.05 -4.14
CA GLY A 266 -16.49 8.12 -3.93
C GLY A 266 -16.75 8.51 -2.48
N TRP A 267 -16.40 7.64 -1.53
CA TRP A 267 -16.71 7.77 -0.11
C TRP A 267 -15.49 7.63 0.83
N LEU A 268 -14.48 6.83 0.46
CA LEU A 268 -13.43 6.40 1.41
C LEU A 268 -12.00 6.67 0.94
N CYS A 269 -11.77 6.94 -0.35
CA CYS A 269 -10.43 7.16 -0.86
C CYS A 269 -9.89 8.52 -0.39
N PRO A 270 -8.80 8.57 0.40
CA PRO A 270 -8.27 9.83 0.94
C PRO A 270 -7.73 10.75 -0.16
N PHE A 271 -7.10 10.19 -1.20
CA PHE A 271 -6.62 10.98 -2.33
C PHE A 271 -7.78 11.55 -3.17
N GLY A 272 -8.85 10.77 -3.35
CA GLY A 272 -10.07 11.21 -4.01
C GLY A 272 -10.78 12.31 -3.21
N ALA A 273 -10.80 12.19 -1.88
CA ALA A 273 -11.32 13.21 -0.97
C ALA A 273 -10.55 14.53 -1.13
N LEU A 274 -9.21 14.48 -1.03
CA LEU A 274 -8.36 15.67 -1.18
C LEU A 274 -8.53 16.32 -2.55
N SER A 275 -8.49 15.52 -3.62
CA SER A 275 -8.67 16.00 -5.00
C SER A 275 -10.01 16.70 -5.20
N GLU A 276 -11.07 16.18 -4.56
CA GLU A 276 -12.40 16.78 -4.63
C GLU A 276 -12.50 18.04 -3.77
N LEU A 277 -11.90 18.07 -2.57
CA LEU A 277 -11.88 19.27 -1.72
C LEU A 277 -11.15 20.44 -2.41
N ILE A 278 -10.00 20.17 -3.02
CA ILE A 278 -9.27 21.15 -3.85
C ILE A 278 -10.14 21.58 -5.05
N GLY A 279 -10.86 20.62 -5.65
CA GLY A 279 -11.83 20.89 -6.70
C GLY A 279 -12.95 21.86 -6.30
N ARG A 280 -13.34 21.94 -5.02
CA ARG A 280 -14.40 22.87 -4.56
C ARG A 280 -13.93 24.31 -4.42
N LEU A 281 -12.64 24.60 -4.51
CA LEU A 281 -12.12 25.96 -4.45
C LEU A 281 -12.62 26.80 -5.64
N PRO A 282 -12.87 28.12 -5.45
CA PRO A 282 -13.60 28.99 -6.39
C PRO A 282 -12.75 29.42 -7.62
N PHE A 283 -11.98 28.51 -8.19
CA PHE A 283 -11.24 28.75 -9.43
C PHE A 283 -12.10 28.44 -10.65
N LYS A 284 -12.00 29.28 -11.68
CA LYS A 284 -12.63 29.04 -13.00
C LYS A 284 -12.20 27.68 -13.55
N LYS A 285 -13.16 26.75 -13.63
CA LYS A 285 -12.98 25.39 -14.16
C LYS A 285 -12.85 25.39 -15.67
N TRP A 286 -12.16 24.38 -16.18
CA TRP A 286 -12.08 24.15 -17.61
C TRP A 286 -13.30 23.38 -18.11
N LEU A 287 -13.99 23.93 -19.10
CA LEU A 287 -15.01 23.23 -19.86
C LEU A 287 -14.30 22.40 -20.93
N ILE A 288 -14.33 21.08 -20.78
CA ILE A 288 -13.67 20.14 -21.67
C ILE A 288 -14.75 19.49 -22.53
N PRO A 289 -14.64 19.53 -23.88
CA PRO A 289 -15.53 18.80 -24.77
C PRO A 289 -15.51 17.31 -24.44
N VAL A 290 -16.66 16.65 -24.51
CA VAL A 290 -16.77 15.32 -23.92
C VAL A 290 -15.95 14.28 -24.67
N GLU A 291 -15.82 14.42 -25.98
CA GLU A 291 -14.99 13.53 -26.81
C GLU A 291 -13.51 13.64 -26.45
N THR A 292 -13.04 14.84 -26.10
CA THR A 292 -11.66 15.05 -25.66
C THR A 292 -11.45 14.45 -24.28
N ASP A 293 -12.44 14.63 -23.42
CA ASP A 293 -12.41 14.10 -22.07
C ASP A 293 -12.37 12.57 -22.04
N ASP A 294 -13.26 11.91 -22.79
CA ASP A 294 -13.32 10.46 -22.89
C ASP A 294 -11.99 9.89 -23.40
N ARG A 295 -11.41 10.48 -24.46
CA ARG A 295 -10.08 10.10 -24.97
C ARG A 295 -8.97 10.21 -23.94
N TRP A 296 -9.00 11.23 -23.08
CA TRP A 296 -7.99 11.36 -22.03
C TRP A 296 -8.23 10.43 -20.86
N ARG A 297 -9.48 10.00 -20.61
CA ARG A 297 -9.75 8.96 -19.63
C ARG A 297 -9.16 7.63 -20.06
N ASP A 298 -9.10 7.34 -21.36
CA ASP A 298 -8.51 6.09 -21.87
C ASP A 298 -7.05 5.91 -21.43
N LEU A 299 -6.34 7.01 -21.21
CA LEU A 299 -4.95 7.03 -20.78
C LEU A 299 -4.68 6.21 -19.51
N LYS A 300 -5.53 6.28 -18.47
CA LYS A 300 -5.30 5.50 -17.24
C LYS A 300 -5.36 3.99 -17.49
N TYR A 301 -6.13 3.55 -18.50
CA TYR A 301 -6.22 2.14 -18.87
C TYR A 301 -4.97 1.70 -19.63
N ILE A 302 -4.44 2.56 -20.50
CA ILE A 302 -3.14 2.34 -21.16
C ILE A 302 -2.03 2.24 -20.10
N LEU A 303 -1.98 3.17 -19.15
CA LEU A 303 -1.01 3.16 -18.06
C LEU A 303 -1.14 1.91 -17.18
N LEU A 304 -2.36 1.50 -16.84
CA LEU A 304 -2.61 0.26 -16.11
C LEU A 304 -2.10 -0.97 -16.90
N GLY A 305 -2.39 -1.04 -18.20
CA GLY A 305 -1.92 -2.13 -19.07
C GLY A 305 -0.40 -2.20 -19.15
N ALA A 306 0.27 -1.05 -19.32
CA ALA A 306 1.72 -0.95 -19.32
C ALA A 306 2.33 -1.37 -17.97
N ALA A 307 1.79 -0.88 -16.85
CA ALA A 307 2.22 -1.26 -15.52
C ALA A 307 2.04 -2.77 -15.27
N ALA A 308 0.88 -3.32 -15.63
CA ALA A 308 0.61 -4.74 -15.53
C ALA A 308 1.62 -5.57 -16.36
N PHE A 309 1.89 -5.17 -17.60
CA PHE A 309 2.87 -5.84 -18.47
C PHE A 309 4.26 -5.89 -17.82
N VAL A 310 4.76 -4.75 -17.31
CA VAL A 310 6.06 -4.69 -16.63
C VAL A 310 6.07 -5.57 -15.37
N VAL A 311 5.01 -5.52 -14.56
CA VAL A 311 4.89 -6.33 -13.33
C VAL A 311 4.84 -7.83 -13.64
N PHE A 312 4.12 -8.26 -14.67
CA PHE A 312 3.97 -9.68 -15.00
C PHE A 312 5.22 -10.31 -15.60
N ILE A 313 6.00 -9.54 -16.37
CA ILE A 313 7.30 -9.97 -16.91
C ILE A 313 8.35 -10.01 -15.81
N SER A 314 8.47 -8.93 -15.03
CA SER A 314 9.49 -8.81 -13.99
C SER A 314 9.18 -9.63 -12.72
N LYS A 315 7.91 -10.00 -12.51
CA LYS A 315 7.38 -10.54 -11.24
C LYS A 315 7.64 -9.61 -10.04
N ARG A 316 7.80 -8.31 -10.29
CA ARG A 316 8.07 -7.23 -9.33
C ARG A 316 6.90 -6.26 -9.31
N VAL A 317 6.19 -6.20 -8.19
CA VAL A 317 5.00 -5.35 -8.04
C VAL A 317 5.39 -3.88 -7.87
N GLU A 318 6.59 -3.62 -7.35
CA GLU A 318 7.13 -2.28 -7.13
C GLU A 318 7.19 -1.43 -8.41
N PHE A 319 7.42 -2.06 -9.58
CA PHE A 319 7.45 -1.37 -10.87
C PHE A 319 6.07 -0.92 -11.37
N GLY A 320 5.00 -1.45 -10.78
CA GLY A 320 3.64 -0.99 -11.03
C GLY A 320 3.25 0.23 -10.20
N ASN A 321 4.10 0.67 -9.27
CA ASN A 321 3.78 1.76 -8.35
C ASN A 321 4.17 3.13 -8.92
N TYR A 322 3.18 3.82 -9.48
CA TYR A 322 3.29 5.24 -9.86
C TYR A 322 2.19 6.07 -9.18
N GLU A 323 1.72 5.62 -8.02
CA GLU A 323 0.57 6.19 -7.34
C GLU A 323 0.96 7.46 -6.56
N ALA A 324 0.47 8.63 -7.01
CA ALA A 324 0.77 9.92 -6.38
C ALA A 324 0.43 9.97 -4.88
N TYR A 325 -0.59 9.22 -4.43
CA TYR A 325 -0.98 9.22 -3.03
C TYR A 325 0.10 8.64 -2.12
N VAL A 326 0.91 7.68 -2.60
CA VAL A 326 1.94 7.00 -1.79
C VAL A 326 2.94 8.04 -1.31
N THR A 327 3.40 8.89 -2.21
CA THR A 327 4.33 9.99 -1.89
C THR A 327 3.68 11.01 -0.95
N LEU A 328 2.44 11.40 -1.26
CA LEU A 328 1.72 12.40 -0.47
C LEU A 328 1.52 11.98 1.00
N PHE A 329 1.04 10.75 1.23
CA PHE A 329 0.68 10.29 2.58
C PHE A 329 1.85 9.65 3.35
N SER A 330 2.89 9.18 2.66
CA SER A 330 4.16 8.79 3.32
C SER A 330 5.01 10.00 3.72
N PHE A 331 4.80 11.16 3.10
CA PHE A 331 5.67 12.34 3.20
C PHE A 331 7.11 12.09 2.75
N HIS A 332 7.33 11.06 1.95
CA HIS A 332 8.64 10.71 1.42
C HIS A 332 8.51 10.45 -0.07
N GLY A 333 9.55 10.82 -0.82
CA GLY A 333 9.59 10.68 -2.26
C GLY A 333 10.73 11.51 -2.84
N ASN A 334 11.22 11.13 -4.01
CA ASN A 334 12.20 11.94 -4.74
C ASN A 334 11.53 13.21 -5.32
N TYR A 335 12.35 14.14 -5.82
CA TYR A 335 11.86 15.38 -6.41
C TYR A 335 10.83 15.16 -7.52
N LEU A 336 10.97 14.09 -8.31
CA LEU A 336 10.05 13.76 -9.39
C LEU A 336 8.68 13.30 -8.87
N ALA A 337 8.65 12.44 -7.86
CA ALA A 337 7.43 11.96 -7.23
C ALA A 337 6.67 13.10 -6.52
N TRP A 338 7.39 14.00 -5.84
CA TRP A 338 6.79 15.21 -5.29
C TRP A 338 6.28 16.18 -6.35
N SER A 339 7.03 16.35 -7.44
CA SER A 339 6.57 17.13 -8.59
C SER A 339 5.26 16.59 -9.15
N LEU A 340 5.15 15.26 -9.26
CA LEU A 340 3.92 14.60 -9.70
C LEU A 340 2.74 14.90 -8.76
N VAL A 341 2.94 14.82 -7.45
CA VAL A 341 1.93 15.17 -6.44
C VAL A 341 1.50 16.62 -6.61
N VAL A 342 2.44 17.56 -6.64
CA VAL A 342 2.14 19.01 -6.73
C VAL A 342 1.38 19.33 -8.02
N ILE A 343 1.86 18.87 -9.17
CA ILE A 343 1.21 19.09 -10.47
C ILE A 343 -0.22 18.54 -10.46
N THR A 344 -0.40 17.34 -9.91
CA THR A 344 -1.70 16.70 -9.82
C THR A 344 -2.67 17.44 -8.91
N LEU A 345 -2.21 17.90 -7.74
CA LEU A 345 -3.01 18.68 -6.81
C LEU A 345 -3.39 20.05 -7.41
N LEU A 346 -2.46 20.72 -8.10
CA LEU A 346 -2.75 21.98 -8.81
C LEU A 346 -3.72 21.77 -9.98
N ALA A 347 -3.62 20.66 -10.71
CA ALA A 347 -4.55 20.34 -11.80
C ALA A 347 -6.00 20.20 -11.30
N ASN A 348 -6.21 19.74 -10.06
CA ASN A 348 -7.53 19.65 -9.44
C ASN A 348 -8.25 21.02 -9.30
N LEU A 349 -7.50 22.14 -9.27
CA LEU A 349 -8.09 23.49 -9.24
C LEU A 349 -8.85 23.81 -10.52
N LYS A 350 -8.45 23.23 -11.66
CA LYS A 350 -9.04 23.48 -12.98
C LYS A 350 -9.90 22.33 -13.50
N VAL A 351 -9.56 21.10 -13.16
CA VAL A 351 -10.29 19.88 -13.53
C VAL A 351 -10.50 19.04 -12.29
N GLU A 352 -11.73 18.94 -11.80
CA GLU A 352 -12.01 18.15 -10.60
C GLU A 352 -11.57 16.69 -10.75
N ARG A 353 -10.94 16.15 -9.69
CA ARG A 353 -10.44 14.77 -9.63
C ARG A 353 -9.56 14.39 -10.83
N PHE A 354 -8.70 15.30 -11.29
CA PHE A 354 -7.81 15.14 -12.44
C PHE A 354 -7.07 13.78 -12.45
N TRP A 355 -6.41 13.43 -11.34
CA TRP A 355 -5.72 12.15 -11.19
C TRP A 355 -6.64 10.94 -11.39
N CYS A 356 -7.77 10.94 -10.69
CA CYS A 356 -8.71 9.83 -10.71
C CYS A 356 -9.38 9.66 -12.09
N ARG A 357 -9.46 10.75 -12.86
CA ARG A 357 -10.06 10.77 -14.19
C ARG A 357 -9.11 10.23 -15.26
N TYR A 358 -7.82 10.58 -15.19
CA TYR A 358 -6.88 10.37 -16.31
C TYR A 358 -5.66 9.48 -16.02
N LEU A 359 -5.26 9.28 -14.76
CA LEU A 359 -3.96 8.66 -14.45
C LEU A 359 -4.02 7.50 -13.44
N CYS A 360 -4.99 7.51 -12.52
CA CYS A 360 -5.02 6.57 -11.40
C CYS A 360 -5.26 5.10 -11.84
N PRO A 361 -4.33 4.16 -11.53
CA PRO A 361 -4.47 2.75 -11.89
C PRO A 361 -5.63 2.08 -11.15
N VAL A 362 -5.85 2.43 -9.87
CA VAL A 362 -7.00 1.95 -9.09
C VAL A 362 -8.31 2.42 -9.71
N ALA A 363 -8.38 3.66 -10.19
CA ALA A 363 -9.56 4.16 -10.89
C ALA A 363 -9.83 3.40 -12.19
N ALA A 364 -8.79 3.10 -12.95
CA ALA A 364 -8.87 2.29 -14.17
C ALA A 364 -9.44 0.90 -13.86
N LEU A 365 -8.79 0.16 -12.97
CA LEU A 365 -9.15 -1.21 -12.60
C LEU A 365 -10.58 -1.28 -12.03
N THR A 366 -10.88 -0.46 -11.03
CA THR A 366 -12.21 -0.45 -10.41
C THR A 366 -13.28 0.05 -11.35
N GLY A 367 -12.92 0.82 -12.38
CA GLY A 367 -13.76 1.13 -13.52
C GLY A 367 -14.13 -0.11 -14.31
N MET A 368 -13.14 -0.88 -14.78
CA MET A 368 -13.37 -2.09 -15.56
C MET A 368 -14.29 -3.09 -14.84
N LEU A 369 -14.11 -3.23 -13.53
CA LEU A 369 -14.84 -4.18 -12.70
C LEU A 369 -16.17 -3.65 -12.16
N SER A 370 -16.45 -2.35 -12.33
CA SER A 370 -17.63 -1.74 -11.70
C SER A 370 -18.94 -2.26 -12.27
N ARG A 371 -19.89 -2.55 -11.38
CA ARG A 371 -21.29 -2.75 -11.74
C ARG A 371 -21.80 -1.56 -12.58
N LYS A 372 -22.36 -1.86 -13.76
CA LYS A 372 -23.11 -0.91 -14.58
C LYS A 372 -24.55 -0.84 -14.06
N ASP A 373 -25.00 0.34 -13.64
CA ASP A 373 -26.42 0.54 -13.29
C ASP A 373 -27.04 1.44 -14.35
N ALA A 374 -28.02 0.92 -15.08
CA ALA A 374 -28.90 1.76 -15.88
C ALA A 374 -29.75 2.62 -14.92
N GLY A 375 -29.78 3.95 -15.12
CA GLY A 375 -30.73 4.83 -14.42
C GLY A 375 -30.17 5.92 -13.50
N TYR A 376 -28.87 6.22 -13.54
CA TYR A 376 -28.35 7.41 -12.85
C TYR A 376 -28.38 8.65 -13.78
N PRO A 377 -29.16 9.71 -13.56
CA PRO A 377 -29.02 10.92 -14.36
C PRO A 377 -27.77 11.68 -13.90
N SER A 378 -26.70 11.74 -14.70
CA SER A 378 -25.53 12.56 -14.32
C SER A 378 -25.86 14.05 -14.37
N ARG A 379 -25.33 14.80 -13.40
CA ARG A 379 -25.45 16.26 -13.32
C ARG A 379 -24.32 16.95 -14.11
N ASN A 380 -24.57 18.19 -14.53
CA ASN A 380 -23.57 19.04 -15.21
C ASN A 380 -22.34 19.34 -14.33
N ASP A 381 -22.50 19.32 -13.01
CA ASP A 381 -21.45 19.53 -12.01
C ASP A 381 -20.86 18.21 -11.47
N CYS A 382 -20.93 17.13 -12.24
CA CYS A 382 -20.36 15.86 -11.84
C CYS A 382 -18.83 16.00 -11.68
N PRO A 383 -18.24 15.63 -10.52
CA PRO A 383 -16.79 15.76 -10.30
C PRO A 383 -15.99 14.83 -11.20
N MET A 384 -16.63 13.78 -11.74
CA MET A 384 -16.05 12.90 -12.74
C MET A 384 -16.41 13.33 -14.16
N GLY A 385 -17.18 14.41 -14.37
CA GLY A 385 -17.60 14.91 -15.69
C GLY A 385 -18.38 13.91 -16.54
N ASN A 386 -19.14 12.98 -15.93
CA ASN A 386 -19.89 11.96 -16.66
C ASN A 386 -21.12 12.57 -17.36
N LYS A 387 -21.48 12.06 -18.56
CA LYS A 387 -22.70 12.45 -19.29
C LYS A 387 -23.99 12.01 -18.56
N PRO A 388 -25.15 12.66 -18.80
CA PRO A 388 -26.46 12.30 -18.21
C PRO A 388 -26.95 10.86 -18.45
N MET A 389 -26.30 10.09 -19.32
CA MET A 389 -26.51 8.65 -19.51
C MET A 389 -25.25 7.85 -19.09
N PRO A 390 -25.15 7.41 -17.84
CA PRO A 390 -23.97 6.71 -17.34
C PRO A 390 -24.12 5.22 -17.63
N LEU A 391 -23.82 4.81 -18.85
CA LEU A 391 -23.46 3.42 -19.13
C LEU A 391 -22.02 3.08 -18.69
N ILE A 392 -21.38 3.96 -17.92
CA ILE A 392 -19.94 4.04 -17.85
C ILE A 392 -19.47 3.58 -16.47
N SER A 393 -18.53 2.64 -16.49
CA SER A 393 -17.55 2.26 -15.46
C SER A 393 -16.96 3.43 -14.64
N GLU A 394 -17.19 4.68 -15.04
CA GLU A 394 -16.62 5.90 -14.47
C GLU A 394 -17.39 6.52 -13.31
N CYS A 395 -18.61 6.07 -13.01
CA CYS A 395 -19.35 6.60 -11.88
C CYS A 395 -18.71 6.19 -10.53
N ILE A 396 -18.31 7.18 -9.73
CA ILE A 396 -17.79 6.97 -8.37
C ILE A 396 -18.87 6.82 -7.30
N ARG A 397 -20.15 6.81 -7.70
CA ARG A 397 -21.28 6.47 -6.80
C ARG A 397 -21.41 7.44 -5.61
N CYS A 398 -21.19 8.74 -5.87
CA CYS A 398 -21.29 9.81 -4.86
C CYS A 398 -22.72 10.18 -4.46
N ASN A 399 -23.74 9.59 -5.09
CA ASN A 399 -25.17 9.80 -4.85
C ASN A 399 -25.73 11.23 -5.00
N ARG A 400 -24.92 12.23 -5.40
CA ARG A 400 -25.40 13.60 -5.68
C ARG A 400 -26.46 13.68 -6.78
N CYS A 401 -26.43 12.72 -7.69
CA CYS A 401 -27.31 12.56 -8.83
C CYS A 401 -28.59 11.77 -8.52
N TYR A 402 -28.64 11.10 -7.36
CA TYR A 402 -29.75 10.21 -7.02
C TYR A 402 -30.96 11.06 -6.61
N LYS A 403 -31.97 11.17 -7.47
CA LYS A 403 -33.32 11.59 -7.03
C LYS A 403 -33.85 10.42 -6.19
N GLY A 404 -34.17 10.65 -4.91
CA GLY A 404 -34.80 9.61 -4.10
C GLY A 404 -36.04 9.06 -4.82
N ARG A 405 -36.50 7.86 -4.48
CA ARG A 405 -37.89 7.54 -4.82
C ARG A 405 -38.72 8.49 -3.96
N GLU A 406 -39.30 9.51 -4.59
CA GLU A 406 -40.27 10.40 -3.95
C GLU A 406 -41.47 9.59 -3.48
#